data_AF-A0AAV2GYT2-F1
#
_entry.id   AF-A0AAV2GYT2-F1
#
_cell.length_a   1.000
_cell.length_b   1.000
_cell.length_c   1.000
_cell.angle_alpha   90.00
_cell.angle_beta   90.00
_cell.angle_gamma   90.00
#
_symmetry.space_group_name_H-M   'P 1'
#
loop_
_entity.id
_entity.type
_entity.pdbx_description
1 polymer ?
#
loop_
_entity_poly.entity_id
_entity_poly.type
_entity_poly.pdbx_seq_one_letter_code
_entity_poly.pdbx_strand_id
1 'polypeptide(L)'
;MADHSSRSCPYDHANIFSKITFWWMNALFKLGFKNRLSSMNICDVSKEDESNRLELRLERYWKKELQKYSEGGKASLFRAVLLAFKWQWILPGILVFISEAIKLVQPFLIGLLVAYFNSEEGSVTESSAYGVGACLGLSAFIQVCVNPTYFFIMQHVALRMKVAVGALIYRKVLSLSTEAFQYTSSGQIVNHLSTDIEKFNSAIDLLHYFWISPLSIIIVMYLMYRQIGVACFWGLAVVAVIVPIQAGLSSVFGKLRQKIGACSDRRIQLMSEIIIAMRVIKMHCWEQPFQHLVSKLRRSEMALIRWSGFVISVESGIEIVSARLSLLAVVIALWYNGIT
;
A
#
# COMPACT_ATOMS: atom_id res chain seq x y z
N MET A 1 7.83 -19.16 -36.92
CA MET A 1 8.63 -18.29 -36.04
C MET A 1 8.14 -16.88 -36.24
N ALA A 2 7.33 -16.36 -35.32
CA ALA A 2 6.92 -14.96 -35.37
C ALA A 2 8.12 -14.12 -34.90
N ASP A 3 8.47 -13.12 -35.70
CA ASP A 3 9.57 -12.19 -35.46
C ASP A 3 9.38 -11.47 -34.12
N HIS A 4 10.20 -11.81 -33.11
CA HIS A 4 10.28 -11.11 -31.84
C HIS A 4 11.06 -9.81 -32.03
N SER A 5 10.52 -8.88 -32.81
CA SER A 5 10.91 -7.48 -32.68
C SER A 5 10.52 -7.02 -31.28
N SER A 6 11.51 -6.72 -30.44
CA SER A 6 11.30 -6.28 -29.05
C SER A 6 10.31 -5.12 -29.03
N ARG A 7 9.18 -5.29 -28.36
CA ARG A 7 8.13 -4.27 -28.31
C ARG A 7 8.47 -3.29 -27.21
N SER A 8 9.07 -2.16 -27.58
CA SER A 8 9.48 -1.16 -26.60
C SER A 8 8.29 -0.69 -25.76
N CYS A 9 8.53 -0.52 -24.46
CA CYS A 9 7.51 -0.01 -23.57
C CYS A 9 7.20 1.46 -23.93
N PRO A 10 5.93 1.85 -24.14
CA PRO A 10 5.58 3.24 -24.42
C PRO A 10 6.02 4.21 -23.32
N TYR A 11 6.18 3.73 -22.09
CA TYR A 11 6.69 4.51 -20.96
C TYR A 11 8.13 5.02 -21.19
N ASP A 12 8.99 4.24 -21.84
CA ASP A 12 10.40 4.60 -22.04
C ASP A 12 10.56 5.80 -22.98
N HIS A 13 9.65 5.91 -23.96
CA HIS A 13 9.64 6.99 -24.95
C HIS A 13 8.68 8.13 -24.60
N ALA A 14 7.92 8.01 -23.50
CA ALA A 14 6.97 9.02 -23.08
C ALA A 14 7.68 10.29 -22.56
N ASN A 15 7.22 11.45 -23.02
CA ASN A 15 7.63 12.73 -22.46
C ASN A 15 7.08 12.91 -21.02
N ILE A 16 7.59 13.91 -20.29
CA ILE A 16 7.23 14.16 -18.89
C ILE A 16 5.72 14.38 -18.74
N PHE A 17 5.10 15.14 -19.65
CA PHE A 17 3.66 15.38 -19.62
C PHE A 17 2.85 14.08 -19.73
N SER A 18 3.21 13.21 -20.68
CA SER A 18 2.59 11.89 -20.87
C SER A 18 2.80 10.99 -19.65
N LYS A 19 3.96 11.06 -18.98
CA LYS A 19 4.23 10.33 -17.74
C LYS A 19 3.35 10.80 -16.58
N ILE A 20 3.23 12.12 -16.37
CA ILE A 20 2.42 12.70 -15.28
C ILE A 20 0.92 12.44 -15.50
N THR A 21 0.45 12.58 -16.73
CA THR A 21 -0.97 12.38 -17.10
C THR A 21 -1.32 10.92 -17.41
N PHE A 22 -0.34 10.01 -17.34
CA PHE A 22 -0.47 8.60 -17.72
C PHE A 22 -0.98 8.37 -19.16
N TRP A 23 -0.77 9.35 -20.05
CA TRP A 23 -1.29 9.32 -21.41
C TRP A 23 -0.72 8.16 -22.24
N TRP A 24 0.51 7.73 -21.96
CA TRP A 24 1.17 6.60 -22.62
C TRP A 24 0.39 5.28 -22.51
N MET A 25 -0.50 5.12 -21.51
CA MET A 25 -1.35 3.94 -21.35
C MET A 25 -2.57 3.93 -22.29
N ASN A 26 -2.95 5.07 -22.87
CA ASN A 26 -4.17 5.17 -23.67
C ASN A 26 -4.19 4.25 -24.89
N ALA A 27 -3.03 3.96 -25.48
CA ALA A 27 -2.93 3.01 -26.58
C ALA A 27 -3.35 1.60 -26.15
N LEU A 28 -2.89 1.17 -24.96
CA LEU A 28 -3.25 -0.14 -24.39
C LEU A 28 -4.73 -0.20 -24.01
N PHE A 29 -5.28 0.86 -23.40
CA PHE A 29 -6.70 0.90 -23.06
C PHE A 29 -7.61 0.87 -24.29
N LYS A 30 -7.26 1.62 -25.35
CA LYS A 30 -7.99 1.56 -26.62
C LYS A 30 -7.93 0.16 -27.25
N LEU A 31 -6.77 -0.51 -27.17
CA LEU A 31 -6.61 -1.87 -27.67
C LEU A 31 -7.47 -2.86 -26.87
N GLY A 32 -7.44 -2.78 -25.54
CA GLY A 32 -8.22 -3.66 -24.65
C GLY A 32 -9.73 -3.40 -24.68
N PHE A 33 -10.15 -2.19 -25.02
CA PHE A 33 -11.56 -1.86 -25.23
C PHE A 33 -12.11 -2.51 -26.51
N LYS A 34 -11.30 -2.55 -27.58
CA LYS A 34 -11.71 -3.11 -28.87
C LYS A 34 -11.54 -4.62 -28.96
N ASN A 35 -10.46 -5.15 -28.37
CA ASN A 35 -10.04 -6.54 -28.52
C ASN A 35 -9.72 -7.16 -27.16
N ARG A 36 -9.86 -8.48 -27.05
CA ARG A 36 -9.34 -9.22 -25.89
C ARG A 36 -7.81 -9.10 -25.87
N LEU A 37 -7.27 -8.59 -24.76
CA LEU A 37 -5.82 -8.55 -24.56
C LEU A 37 -5.27 -9.97 -24.44
N SER A 38 -4.22 -10.25 -25.19
CA SER A 38 -3.40 -11.46 -25.07
C SER A 38 -2.02 -11.07 -24.54
N SER A 39 -1.25 -12.03 -24.02
CA SER A 39 0.16 -11.78 -23.65
C SER A 39 0.98 -11.25 -24.83
N MET A 40 0.60 -11.63 -26.05
CA MET A 40 1.16 -11.12 -27.30
C MET A 40 0.75 -9.68 -27.64
N ASN A 41 -0.13 -9.02 -26.88
CA ASN A 41 -0.52 -7.64 -27.11
C ASN A 41 0.06 -6.67 -26.06
N ILE A 42 0.92 -7.17 -25.17
CA ILE A 42 1.55 -6.41 -24.10
C ILE A 42 2.98 -6.07 -24.52
N CYS A 43 3.46 -4.88 -24.13
CA CYS A 43 4.83 -4.45 -24.38
C CYS A 43 5.83 -5.22 -23.51
N ASP A 44 7.07 -5.29 -23.97
CA ASP A 44 8.14 -5.84 -23.16
C ASP A 44 8.46 -4.90 -21.99
N VAL A 45 9.08 -5.47 -20.97
CA VAL A 45 9.53 -4.73 -19.79
C VAL A 45 10.61 -3.72 -20.20
N SER A 46 10.64 -2.56 -19.56
CA SER A 46 11.71 -1.58 -19.76
C SER A 46 13.08 -2.19 -19.49
N LYS A 47 14.10 -1.80 -20.26
CA LYS A 47 15.49 -2.27 -20.07
C LYS A 47 16.07 -1.90 -18.69
N GLU A 48 15.49 -0.92 -18.01
CA GLU A 48 15.87 -0.58 -16.64
C GLU A 48 15.32 -1.54 -15.59
N ASP A 49 14.22 -2.22 -15.93
CA ASP A 49 13.43 -3.08 -15.05
C ASP A 49 13.72 -4.57 -15.28
N GLU A 50 14.63 -4.90 -16.20
CA GLU A 50 15.07 -6.26 -16.44
C GLU A 50 15.66 -6.90 -15.18
N SER A 51 15.27 -8.14 -14.91
CA SER A 51 15.65 -8.88 -13.71
C SER A 51 17.17 -8.99 -13.55
N ASN A 52 17.88 -9.31 -14.63
CA ASN A 52 19.34 -9.44 -14.62
C ASN A 52 20.03 -8.14 -14.18
N ARG A 53 19.59 -6.99 -14.70
CA ARG A 53 20.16 -5.68 -14.36
C ARG A 53 19.89 -5.31 -12.89
N LEU A 54 18.67 -5.55 -12.43
CA LEU A 54 18.26 -5.31 -11.04
C LEU A 54 19.00 -6.23 -10.06
N GLU A 55 19.16 -7.50 -10.40
CA GLU A 55 19.91 -8.49 -9.64
C GLU A 55 21.39 -8.09 -9.52
N LEU A 56 22.07 -7.81 -10.65
CA LEU A 56 23.47 -7.39 -10.66
C LEU A 56 23.70 -6.09 -9.88
N ARG A 57 22.71 -5.20 -9.85
CA ARG A 57 22.75 -4.00 -8.99
C ARG A 57 22.71 -4.41 -7.51
N LEU A 58 21.74 -5.20 -7.10
CA LEU A 58 21.60 -5.61 -5.69
C LEU A 58 22.78 -6.45 -5.22
N GLU A 59 23.26 -7.39 -6.04
CA GLU A 59 24.41 -8.24 -5.74
C GLU A 59 25.65 -7.43 -5.38
N ARG A 60 25.93 -6.35 -6.12
CA ARG A 60 27.09 -5.48 -5.83
C ARG A 60 27.02 -4.88 -4.42
N TYR A 61 25.83 -4.47 -3.97
CA TYR A 61 25.65 -3.95 -2.62
C TYR A 61 25.65 -5.07 -1.57
N TRP A 62 25.10 -6.24 -1.89
CA TRP A 62 25.13 -7.41 -1.01
C TRP A 62 26.56 -7.89 -0.75
N LYS A 63 27.41 -7.96 -1.78
CA LYS A 63 28.83 -8.30 -1.64
C LYS A 63 29.59 -7.29 -0.77
N LYS A 64 29.31 -5.99 -0.94
CA LYS A 64 29.89 -4.94 -0.09
C LYS A 64 29.46 -5.06 1.37
N GLU A 65 28.20 -5.37 1.62
CA GLU A 65 27.68 -5.59 2.98
C GLU A 65 28.33 -6.82 3.62
N LEU A 66 28.47 -7.93 2.89
CA LEU A 66 29.16 -9.13 3.36
C LEU A 66 30.63 -8.86 3.69
N GLN A 67 31.33 -8.10 2.84
CA GLN A 67 32.72 -7.73 3.09
C GLN A 67 32.87 -6.83 4.32
N LYS A 68 31.91 -5.92 4.56
CA LYS A 68 31.94 -5.04 5.73
C LYS A 68 31.79 -5.79 7.05
N TYR A 69 31.11 -6.93 7.04
CA TYR A 69 30.84 -7.76 8.22
C TYR A 69 31.63 -9.07 8.21
N SER A 70 32.71 -9.17 7.43
CA SER A 70 33.56 -10.38 7.39
C SER A 70 34.33 -10.63 8.68
N GLU A 71 34.64 -9.57 9.44
CA GLU A 71 35.44 -9.62 10.67
C GLU A 71 34.60 -9.82 11.95
N GLY A 72 33.29 -10.02 11.80
CA GLY A 72 32.36 -10.23 12.91
C GLY A 72 31.13 -9.34 12.82
N GLY A 73 29.96 -9.96 12.60
CA GLY A 73 28.68 -9.27 12.59
C GLY A 73 27.66 -9.96 11.67
N LYS A 74 26.41 -9.52 11.72
CA LYS A 74 25.33 -10.05 10.89
C LYS A 74 25.07 -9.10 9.72
N ALA A 75 25.47 -9.50 8.52
CA ALA A 75 25.12 -8.78 7.29
C ALA A 75 23.59 -8.74 7.09
N SER A 76 23.05 -7.58 6.74
CA SER A 76 21.60 -7.39 6.58
C SER A 76 21.22 -7.18 5.11
N LEU A 77 20.44 -8.11 4.56
CA LEU A 77 19.92 -7.99 3.19
C LEU A 77 19.02 -6.74 3.05
N PHE A 78 18.23 -6.43 4.08
CA PHE A 78 17.38 -5.25 4.10
C PHE A 78 18.18 -3.96 3.89
N ARG A 79 19.32 -3.83 4.59
CA ARG A 79 20.21 -2.68 4.42
C ARG A 79 20.81 -2.62 3.02
N ALA A 80 21.24 -3.76 2.47
CA ALA A 80 21.77 -3.85 1.11
C ALA A 80 20.73 -3.41 0.07
N VAL A 81 19.46 -3.82 0.22
CA VAL A 81 18.35 -3.39 -0.64
C VAL A 81 18.12 -1.88 -0.54
N LEU A 82 17.99 -1.33 0.67
CA LEU A 82 17.80 0.11 0.85
C LEU A 82 18.95 0.93 0.24
N LEU A 83 20.19 0.50 0.42
CA LEU A 83 21.35 1.18 -0.17
C LEU A 83 21.40 1.04 -1.69
N ALA A 84 21.04 -0.12 -2.24
CA ALA A 84 21.02 -0.35 -3.68
C ALA A 84 20.03 0.57 -4.39
N PHE A 85 18.88 0.84 -3.78
CA PHE A 85 17.79 1.62 -4.36
C PHE A 85 17.61 3.02 -3.76
N LYS A 86 18.51 3.49 -2.87
CA LYS A 86 18.38 4.73 -2.10
C LYS A 86 17.95 5.96 -2.89
N TRP A 87 18.50 6.18 -4.08
CA TRP A 87 18.15 7.36 -4.89
C TRP A 87 16.79 7.24 -5.56
N GLN A 88 16.39 6.02 -5.91
CA GLN A 88 15.04 5.75 -6.41
C GLN A 88 14.00 5.86 -5.29
N TRP A 89 14.43 5.70 -4.03
CA TRP A 89 13.61 5.83 -2.83
C TRP A 89 13.46 7.28 -2.34
N ILE A 90 14.57 8.02 -2.22
CA ILE A 90 14.59 9.37 -1.64
C ILE A 90 13.77 10.37 -2.48
N LEU A 91 13.86 10.28 -3.81
CA LEU A 91 13.19 11.22 -4.71
C LEU A 91 11.65 11.21 -4.54
N PRO A 92 10.97 10.05 -4.60
CA PRO A 92 9.56 9.96 -4.25
C PRO A 92 9.24 10.45 -2.84
N GLY A 93 10.11 10.19 -1.86
CA GLY A 93 9.94 10.68 -0.49
C GLY A 93 9.84 12.19 -0.38
N ILE A 94 10.68 12.91 -1.13
CA ILE A 94 10.64 14.38 -1.19
C ILE A 94 9.33 14.85 -1.84
N LEU A 95 8.87 14.18 -2.90
CA LEU A 95 7.60 14.51 -3.56
C LEU A 95 6.39 14.31 -2.63
N VAL A 96 6.36 13.21 -1.87
CA VAL A 96 5.30 12.96 -0.88
C VAL A 96 5.34 14.04 0.20
N PHE A 97 6.52 14.41 0.70
CA PHE A 97 6.65 15.44 1.71
C PHE A 97 6.16 16.82 1.22
N ILE A 98 6.54 17.23 0.02
CA ILE A 98 6.04 18.49 -0.59
C ILE A 98 4.53 18.42 -0.78
N SER A 99 4.02 17.28 -1.23
CA SER A 99 2.59 17.05 -1.42
C SER A 99 1.82 17.21 -0.10
N GLU A 100 2.31 16.61 0.99
CA GLU A 100 1.71 16.73 2.31
C GLU A 100 1.80 18.17 2.85
N ALA A 101 2.92 18.86 2.64
CA ALA A 101 3.05 20.27 3.02
C ALA A 101 2.02 21.16 2.29
N ILE A 102 1.76 20.93 1.00
CA ILE A 102 0.73 21.68 0.24
C ILE A 102 -0.67 21.46 0.86
N LYS A 103 -1.01 20.22 1.25
CA LYS A 103 -2.31 19.93 1.89
C LYS A 103 -2.47 20.68 3.21
N LEU A 104 -1.40 20.87 3.98
CA LEU A 104 -1.43 21.64 5.23
C LEU A 104 -1.72 23.13 5.03
N VAL A 105 -1.40 23.68 3.85
CA VAL A 105 -1.64 25.11 3.53
C VAL A 105 -3.09 25.36 3.08
N GLN A 106 -3.76 24.36 2.49
CA GLN A 106 -5.11 24.51 1.93
C GLN A 106 -6.17 25.04 2.92
N PRO A 107 -6.24 24.57 4.19
CA PRO A 107 -7.18 25.11 5.17
C PRO A 107 -7.02 26.61 5.42
N PHE A 108 -5.79 27.14 5.36
CA PHE A 108 -5.53 28.59 5.52
C PHE A 108 -6.03 29.39 4.32
N LEU A 109 -5.81 28.88 3.11
CA LEU A 109 -6.33 29.52 1.90
C LEU A 109 -7.87 29.56 1.91
N ILE A 110 -8.50 28.48 2.35
CA ILE A 110 -9.96 28.45 2.55
C ILE A 110 -10.37 29.43 3.65
N GLY A 111 -9.65 29.47 4.78
CA GLY A 111 -9.93 30.41 5.87
C GLY A 111 -9.86 31.88 5.43
N LEU A 112 -8.87 32.25 4.62
CA LEU A 112 -8.75 33.60 4.04
C LEU A 112 -9.90 33.92 3.10
N LEU A 113 -10.31 32.95 2.27
CA LEU A 113 -11.43 33.11 1.36
C LEU A 113 -12.76 33.26 2.12
N VAL A 114 -12.96 32.49 3.19
CA VAL A 114 -14.13 32.62 4.07
C VAL A 114 -14.10 33.97 4.81
N ALA A 115 -12.94 34.42 5.27
CA ALA A 115 -12.79 35.72 5.90
C ALA A 115 -13.23 36.86 4.95
N TYR A 116 -12.83 36.81 3.68
CA TYR A 116 -13.27 37.76 2.66
C TYR A 116 -14.80 37.88 2.57
N PHE A 117 -15.52 36.76 2.55
CA PHE A 117 -16.98 36.75 2.49
C PHE A 117 -17.68 37.20 3.78
N ASN A 118 -16.98 37.12 4.92
CA ASN A 118 -17.51 37.53 6.23
C ASN A 118 -17.14 38.97 6.61
N SER A 119 -16.20 39.61 5.91
CA SER A 119 -15.80 40.99 6.15
C SER A 119 -16.88 41.99 5.72
N GLU A 120 -17.04 43.08 6.48
CA GLU A 120 -17.81 44.25 6.04
C GLU A 120 -17.23 44.83 4.74
N GLU A 121 -18.11 45.32 3.86
CA GLU A 121 -17.77 45.82 2.52
C GLU A 121 -16.56 46.78 2.57
N GLY A 122 -15.46 46.39 1.93
CA GLY A 122 -14.29 47.25 1.71
C GLY A 122 -13.03 46.95 2.56
N SER A 123 -13.06 45.99 3.49
CA SER A 123 -11.88 45.67 4.32
C SER A 123 -10.84 44.74 3.64
N VAL A 124 -11.23 44.00 2.60
CA VAL A 124 -10.35 43.11 1.84
C VAL A 124 -10.56 43.36 0.34
N THR A 125 -9.49 43.65 -0.39
CA THR A 125 -9.56 43.97 -1.82
C THR A 125 -9.98 42.75 -2.63
N GLU A 126 -10.95 42.91 -3.53
CA GLU A 126 -11.47 41.87 -4.43
C GLU A 126 -10.36 41.13 -5.22
N SER A 127 -9.32 41.84 -5.63
CA SER A 127 -8.14 41.26 -6.31
C SER A 127 -7.38 40.25 -5.45
N SER A 128 -7.33 40.45 -4.12
CA SER A 128 -6.68 39.52 -3.20
C SER A 128 -7.48 38.23 -3.04
N ALA A 129 -8.81 38.30 -3.05
CA ALA A 129 -9.69 37.13 -2.99
C ALA A 129 -9.55 36.26 -4.24
N TYR A 130 -9.52 36.86 -5.44
CA TYR A 130 -9.22 36.14 -6.68
C TYR A 130 -7.83 35.51 -6.67
N GLY A 131 -6.82 36.20 -6.11
CA GLY A 131 -5.48 35.65 -5.93
C GLY A 131 -5.47 34.41 -5.03
N VAL A 132 -6.12 34.47 -3.86
CA VAL A 132 -6.26 33.33 -2.94
C VAL A 132 -7.02 32.16 -3.59
N GLY A 133 -8.10 32.46 -4.31
CA GLY A 133 -8.86 31.45 -5.06
C GLY A 133 -8.01 30.77 -6.15
N ALA A 134 -7.21 31.53 -6.89
CA ALA A 134 -6.29 31.00 -7.89
C ALA A 134 -5.19 30.14 -7.24
N CYS A 135 -4.62 30.56 -6.11
CA CYS A 135 -3.66 29.76 -5.34
C CYS A 135 -4.28 28.45 -4.85
N LEU A 136 -5.53 28.47 -4.36
CA LEU A 136 -6.23 27.27 -3.92
C LEU A 136 -6.45 26.31 -5.10
N GLY A 137 -6.94 26.81 -6.23
CA GLY A 137 -7.13 26.02 -7.45
C GLY A 137 -5.83 25.43 -7.98
N LEU A 138 -4.75 26.22 -8.01
CA LEU A 138 -3.42 25.77 -8.42
C LEU A 138 -2.89 24.69 -7.46
N SER A 139 -3.05 24.87 -6.15
CA SER A 139 -2.64 23.86 -5.16
C SER A 139 -3.36 22.53 -5.37
N ALA A 140 -4.68 22.56 -5.63
CA ALA A 140 -5.48 21.39 -5.91
C ALA A 140 -5.07 20.72 -7.24
N PHE A 141 -4.80 21.51 -8.28
CA PHE A 141 -4.30 20.99 -9.55
C PHE A 141 -2.94 20.29 -9.40
N ILE A 142 -2.00 20.90 -8.67
CA ILE A 142 -0.70 20.28 -8.36
C ILE A 142 -0.90 18.95 -7.63
N GLN A 143 -1.82 18.88 -6.67
CA GLN A 143 -2.15 17.63 -5.97
C GLN A 143 -2.64 16.54 -6.91
N VAL A 144 -3.53 16.88 -7.85
CA VAL A 144 -4.05 15.92 -8.84
C VAL A 144 -2.94 15.37 -9.75
N CYS A 145 -1.94 16.19 -10.10
CA CYS A 145 -0.79 15.73 -10.89
C CYS A 145 0.23 14.92 -10.08
N VAL A 146 0.57 15.38 -8.87
CA VAL A 146 1.64 14.80 -8.05
C VAL A 146 1.19 13.50 -7.40
N ASN A 147 -0.05 13.41 -6.90
CA ASN A 147 -0.51 12.28 -6.08
C ASN A 147 -0.45 10.92 -6.82
N PRO A 148 -1.02 10.78 -8.04
CA PRO A 148 -0.91 9.54 -8.80
C PRO A 148 0.51 9.26 -9.29
N THR A 149 1.26 10.31 -9.64
CA THR A 149 2.63 10.18 -10.14
C THR A 149 3.55 9.62 -9.07
N TYR A 150 3.52 10.16 -7.85
CA TYR A 150 4.37 9.62 -6.78
C TYR A 150 3.95 8.19 -6.44
N PHE A 151 2.65 7.89 -6.38
CA PHE A 151 2.17 6.55 -6.02
C PHE A 151 2.67 5.51 -7.03
N PHE A 152 2.57 5.83 -8.33
CA PHE A 152 3.13 5.00 -9.38
C PHE A 152 4.64 4.79 -9.22
N ILE A 153 5.42 5.85 -8.99
CA ILE A 153 6.88 5.72 -8.83
C ILE A 153 7.21 4.87 -7.61
N MET A 154 6.48 5.01 -6.49
CA MET A 154 6.71 4.24 -5.28
C MET A 154 6.45 2.74 -5.49
N GLN A 155 5.32 2.41 -6.14
CA GLN A 155 4.99 1.04 -6.53
C GLN A 155 6.00 0.46 -7.52
N HIS A 156 6.50 1.27 -8.45
CA HIS A 156 7.52 0.85 -9.41
C HIS A 156 8.85 0.53 -8.74
N VAL A 157 9.27 1.34 -7.75
CA VAL A 157 10.46 1.07 -6.93
C VAL A 157 10.28 -0.18 -6.09
N ALA A 158 9.09 -0.38 -5.51
CA ALA A 158 8.78 -1.59 -4.76
C ALA A 158 8.90 -2.86 -5.63
N LEU A 159 8.36 -2.80 -6.85
CA LEU A 159 8.48 -3.88 -7.82
C LEU A 159 9.94 -4.16 -8.19
N ARG A 160 10.75 -3.12 -8.42
CA ARG A 160 12.19 -3.26 -8.71
C ARG A 160 12.93 -3.97 -7.56
N MET A 161 12.64 -3.59 -6.31
CA MET A 161 13.23 -4.24 -5.13
C MET A 161 12.80 -5.72 -5.05
N LYS A 162 11.50 -6.00 -5.26
CA LYS A 162 10.95 -7.36 -5.29
C LYS A 162 11.62 -8.24 -6.34
N VAL A 163 11.74 -7.75 -7.57
CA VAL A 163 12.38 -8.49 -8.67
C VAL A 163 13.86 -8.74 -8.37
N ALA A 164 14.58 -7.74 -7.85
CA ALA A 164 15.99 -7.88 -7.51
C ALA A 164 16.23 -8.92 -6.41
N VAL A 165 15.43 -8.88 -5.34
CA VAL A 165 15.53 -9.85 -4.23
C VAL A 165 15.15 -11.25 -4.71
N GLY A 166 14.07 -11.37 -5.49
CA GLY A 166 13.64 -12.66 -6.05
C GLY A 166 14.70 -13.29 -6.94
N ALA A 167 15.28 -12.53 -7.86
CA ALA A 167 16.36 -12.99 -8.74
C ALA A 167 17.61 -13.41 -7.94
N LEU A 168 18.01 -12.62 -6.93
CA LEU A 168 19.16 -12.93 -6.08
C LEU A 168 18.94 -14.21 -5.27
N ILE A 169 17.75 -14.41 -4.70
CA ILE A 169 17.38 -15.62 -3.97
C ILE A 169 17.39 -16.81 -4.93
N TYR A 170 16.75 -16.69 -6.10
CA TYR A 170 16.69 -17.75 -7.10
C TYR A 170 18.10 -18.22 -7.51
N ARG A 171 18.99 -17.28 -7.84
CA ARG A 171 20.38 -17.60 -8.17
C ARG A 171 21.13 -18.22 -7.00
N LYS A 172 20.89 -17.74 -5.77
CA LYS A 172 21.51 -18.33 -4.58
C LYS A 172 21.08 -19.80 -4.41
N VAL A 173 19.79 -20.09 -4.57
CA VAL A 173 19.23 -21.44 -4.46
C VAL A 173 19.86 -22.39 -5.47
N LEU A 174 20.06 -21.95 -6.72
CA LEU A 174 20.74 -22.74 -7.75
C LEU A 174 22.22 -23.02 -7.44
N SER A 175 22.83 -22.28 -6.51
CA SER A 175 24.23 -22.46 -6.09
C SER A 175 24.39 -23.22 -4.77
N LEU A 176 23.29 -23.61 -4.11
CA LEU A 176 23.33 -24.32 -2.82
C LEU A 176 23.69 -25.80 -3.01
N SER A 177 24.45 -26.35 -2.05
CA SER A 177 24.73 -27.78 -2.01
C SER A 177 23.47 -28.58 -1.65
N THR A 178 23.45 -29.86 -2.02
CA THR A 178 22.35 -30.79 -1.70
C THR A 178 22.12 -30.92 -0.18
N GLU A 179 23.16 -30.74 0.64
CA GLU A 179 23.08 -30.74 2.11
C GLU A 179 22.30 -29.53 2.65
N ALA A 180 22.42 -28.35 2.04
CA ALA A 180 21.68 -27.16 2.46
C ALA A 180 20.15 -27.33 2.25
N PHE A 181 19.73 -28.16 1.29
CA PHE A 181 18.32 -28.51 1.06
C PHE A 181 17.73 -29.44 2.13
N GLN A 182 18.55 -30.04 3.00
CA GLN A 182 18.06 -30.79 4.17
C GLN A 182 17.50 -29.85 5.25
N TYR A 183 18.03 -28.62 5.35
CA TYR A 183 17.60 -27.62 6.32
C TYR A 183 16.47 -26.71 5.81
N THR A 184 16.42 -26.46 4.50
CA THR A 184 15.37 -25.65 3.87
C THR A 184 14.79 -26.40 2.67
N SER A 185 13.52 -26.79 2.76
CA SER A 185 12.89 -27.55 1.67
C SER A 185 12.68 -26.67 0.43
N SER A 186 12.70 -27.28 -0.75
CA SER A 186 12.38 -26.60 -2.02
C SER A 186 11.01 -25.89 -1.95
N GLY A 187 10.03 -26.47 -1.25
CA GLY A 187 8.71 -25.86 -1.03
C GLY A 187 8.76 -24.58 -0.18
N GLN A 188 9.58 -24.53 0.87
CA GLN A 188 9.76 -23.31 1.68
C GLN A 188 10.40 -22.18 0.88
N ILE A 189 11.36 -22.50 0.02
CA ILE A 189 12.02 -21.53 -0.88
C ILE A 189 11.03 -20.94 -1.88
N VAL A 190 10.23 -21.79 -2.52
CA VAL A 190 9.17 -21.35 -3.43
C VAL A 190 8.13 -20.49 -2.70
N ASN A 191 7.78 -20.84 -1.47
CA ASN A 191 6.86 -20.05 -0.65
C ASN A 191 7.42 -18.65 -0.29
N HIS A 192 8.71 -18.55 0.05
CA HIS A 192 9.36 -17.26 0.28
C HIS A 192 9.36 -16.41 -1.00
N LEU A 193 9.66 -17.02 -2.15
CA LEU A 193 9.65 -16.35 -3.46
C LEU A 193 8.26 -15.88 -3.89
N SER A 194 7.20 -16.65 -3.56
CA SER A 194 5.83 -16.37 -4.00
C SER A 194 5.03 -15.51 -3.03
N THR A 195 5.28 -15.60 -1.73
CA THR A 195 4.41 -14.99 -0.70
C THR A 195 5.10 -13.88 0.09
N ASP A 196 6.37 -14.07 0.49
CA ASP A 196 7.04 -13.07 1.33
C ASP A 196 7.58 -11.89 0.52
N ILE A 197 7.97 -12.12 -0.74
CA ILE A 197 8.38 -11.05 -1.64
C ILE A 197 7.21 -10.12 -1.98
N GLU A 198 5.97 -10.60 -1.98
CA GLU A 198 4.78 -9.75 -2.22
C GLU A 198 4.60 -8.70 -1.12
N LYS A 199 5.04 -8.96 0.11
CA LYS A 199 4.95 -8.01 1.23
C LYS A 199 5.80 -6.76 1.01
N PHE A 200 6.81 -6.80 0.14
CA PHE A 200 7.61 -5.60 -0.19
C PHE A 200 6.76 -4.51 -0.83
N ASN A 201 5.79 -4.88 -1.68
CA ASN A 201 4.93 -3.90 -2.34
C ASN A 201 4.13 -3.07 -1.31
N SER A 202 3.57 -3.73 -0.29
CA SER A 202 2.78 -3.04 0.75
C SER A 202 3.64 -2.35 1.81
N ALA A 203 4.79 -2.92 2.18
CA ALA A 203 5.64 -2.36 3.23
C ALA A 203 6.27 -1.02 2.81
N ILE A 204 6.57 -0.89 1.52
CA ILE A 204 7.26 0.28 0.97
C ILE A 204 6.40 1.54 1.05
N ASP A 205 5.10 1.42 0.79
CA ASP A 205 4.18 2.55 0.89
C ASP A 205 4.19 3.16 2.30
N LEU A 206 4.27 2.32 3.35
CA LEU A 206 4.21 2.75 4.75
C LEU A 206 5.47 3.48 5.22
N LEU A 207 6.63 3.16 4.63
CA LEU A 207 7.92 3.65 5.13
C LEU A 207 8.06 5.17 5.08
N HIS A 208 7.50 5.85 4.07
CA HIS A 208 7.52 7.31 4.03
C HIS A 208 6.55 7.94 5.02
N TYR A 209 5.39 7.35 5.23
CA TYR A 209 4.43 7.83 6.24
C TYR A 209 4.96 7.70 7.66
N PHE A 210 5.89 6.78 7.93
CA PHE A 210 6.48 6.63 9.26
C PHE A 210 7.12 7.92 9.82
N TRP A 211 7.76 8.73 8.96
CA TRP A 211 8.36 10.00 9.37
C TRP A 211 7.52 11.22 9.00
N ILE A 212 6.72 11.14 7.93
CA ILE A 212 5.86 12.25 7.51
C ILE A 212 4.67 12.41 8.46
N SER A 213 4.00 11.33 8.86
CA SER A 213 2.79 11.41 9.69
C SER A 213 3.03 12.04 11.07
N PRO A 214 4.08 11.68 11.85
CA PRO A 214 4.35 12.35 13.12
C PRO A 214 4.61 13.84 12.96
N LEU A 215 5.37 14.23 11.94
CA LEU A 215 5.64 15.63 11.67
C LEU A 215 4.36 16.40 11.30
N SER A 216 3.52 15.83 10.43
CA SER A 216 2.22 16.41 10.08
C SER A 216 1.32 16.56 11.30
N ILE A 217 1.28 15.56 12.20
CA ILE A 217 0.51 15.65 13.46
C ILE A 217 0.99 16.82 14.32
N ILE A 218 2.32 16.98 14.48
CA ILE A 218 2.90 18.08 15.26
C ILE A 218 2.52 19.44 14.66
N ILE A 219 2.67 19.59 13.34
CA ILE A 219 2.35 20.84 12.64
C ILE A 219 0.85 21.16 12.76
N VAL A 220 -0.04 20.21 12.46
CA VAL A 220 -1.49 20.39 12.59
C VAL A 220 -1.88 20.72 14.02
N MET A 221 -1.31 20.03 15.00
CA MET A 221 -1.60 20.27 16.42
C MET A 221 -1.20 21.69 16.84
N TYR A 222 0.00 22.14 16.45
CA TYR A 222 0.46 23.49 16.72
C TYR A 222 -0.46 24.55 16.09
N LEU A 223 -0.86 24.34 14.84
CA LEU A 223 -1.75 25.25 14.12
C LEU A 223 -3.15 25.30 14.74
N MET A 224 -3.70 24.14 15.11
CA MET A 224 -4.99 24.08 15.82
C MET A 224 -4.91 24.75 17.19
N TYR A 225 -3.85 24.51 17.95
CA TYR A 225 -3.64 25.16 19.24
C TYR A 225 -3.60 26.69 19.12
N ARG A 226 -2.99 27.22 18.05
CA ARG A 226 -3.01 28.66 17.78
C ARG A 226 -4.40 29.21 17.47
N GLN A 227 -5.27 28.43 16.83
CA GLN A 227 -6.59 28.90 16.39
C GLN A 227 -7.68 28.75 17.46
N ILE A 228 -7.67 27.64 18.20
CA ILE A 228 -8.73 27.25 19.14
C ILE A 228 -8.21 26.96 20.55
N GLY A 229 -6.93 27.22 20.82
CA GLY A 229 -6.32 27.04 22.13
C GLY A 229 -6.33 25.59 22.61
N VAL A 230 -6.52 25.41 23.92
CA VAL A 230 -6.50 24.11 24.59
C VAL A 230 -7.63 23.17 24.12
N ALA A 231 -8.68 23.69 23.49
CA ALA A 231 -9.80 22.89 22.99
C ALA A 231 -9.36 21.83 21.96
N CYS A 232 -8.26 22.05 21.22
CA CYS A 232 -7.77 21.09 20.23
C CYS A 232 -7.35 19.74 20.84
N PHE A 233 -6.92 19.72 22.10
CA PHE A 233 -6.47 18.50 22.79
C PHE A 233 -7.61 17.53 23.06
N TRP A 234 -8.87 17.99 23.13
CA TRP A 234 -10.02 17.10 23.26
C TRP A 234 -10.26 16.29 22.00
N GLY A 235 -10.07 16.89 20.82
CA GLY A 235 -10.07 16.15 19.54
C GLY A 235 -8.93 15.12 19.50
N LEU A 236 -7.73 15.50 19.93
CA LEU A 236 -6.59 14.58 20.04
C LEU A 236 -6.88 13.41 20.99
N ALA A 237 -7.51 13.68 22.14
CA ALA A 237 -7.85 12.65 23.12
C ALA A 237 -8.81 11.60 22.53
N VAL A 238 -9.81 12.04 21.75
CA VAL A 238 -10.71 11.12 21.04
C VAL A 238 -9.94 10.24 20.05
N VAL A 239 -9.06 10.83 19.23
CA VAL A 239 -8.23 10.07 18.29
C VAL A 239 -7.32 9.09 19.05
N ALA A 240 -6.70 9.52 20.15
CA ALA A 240 -5.81 8.70 20.98
C ALA A 240 -6.53 7.50 21.61
N VAL A 241 -7.85 7.58 21.85
CA VAL A 241 -8.68 6.45 22.31
C VAL A 241 -9.14 5.57 21.14
N ILE A 242 -9.46 6.15 19.98
CA ILE A 242 -9.91 5.40 18.81
C ILE A 242 -8.80 4.52 18.23
N VAL A 243 -7.57 5.03 18.14
CA VAL A 243 -6.41 4.31 17.57
C VAL A 243 -6.16 2.94 18.23
N PRO A 244 -6.07 2.80 19.57
CA PRO A 244 -5.87 1.50 20.21
C PRO A 244 -7.09 0.58 20.05
N ILE A 245 -8.31 1.11 19.99
CA ILE A 245 -9.51 0.32 19.70
C ILE A 245 -9.42 -0.27 18.28
N GLN A 246 -9.05 0.55 17.29
CA GLN A 246 -8.81 0.09 15.92
C GLN A 246 -7.70 -0.97 15.89
N ALA A 247 -6.54 -0.72 16.50
CA ALA A 247 -5.45 -1.69 16.56
C ALA A 247 -5.85 -3.03 17.21
N GLY A 248 -6.68 -2.97 18.26
CA GLY A 248 -7.26 -4.15 18.90
C GLY A 248 -8.19 -4.93 17.96
N LEU A 249 -9.09 -4.24 17.25
CA LEU A 249 -9.97 -4.83 16.25
C LEU A 249 -9.19 -5.44 15.09
N SER A 250 -8.18 -4.75 14.54
CA SER A 250 -7.32 -5.28 13.48
C SER A 250 -6.55 -6.53 13.96
N SER A 251 -6.16 -6.59 15.24
CA SER A 251 -5.54 -7.78 15.85
C SER A 251 -6.51 -8.96 15.97
N VAL A 252 -7.76 -8.69 16.35
CA VAL A 252 -8.83 -9.71 16.37
C VAL A 252 -9.12 -10.21 14.97
N PHE A 253 -9.20 -9.32 13.99
CA PHE A 253 -9.34 -9.65 12.58
C PHE A 253 -8.21 -10.57 12.10
N GLY A 254 -6.95 -10.27 12.44
CA GLY A 254 -5.80 -11.12 12.14
C GLY A 254 -5.94 -12.55 12.70
N LYS A 255 -6.37 -12.68 13.97
CA LYS A 255 -6.61 -13.99 14.60
C LYS A 255 -7.76 -14.76 13.92
N LEU A 256 -8.85 -14.07 13.57
CA LEU A 256 -9.97 -14.67 12.83
C LEU A 256 -9.53 -15.15 11.45
N ARG A 257 -8.74 -14.35 10.73
CA ARG A 257 -8.20 -14.70 9.41
C ARG A 257 -7.33 -15.95 9.46
N GLN A 258 -6.51 -16.11 10.51
CA GLN A 258 -5.73 -17.33 10.73
C GLN A 258 -6.63 -18.57 10.92
N LYS A 259 -7.68 -18.44 11.75
CA LYS A 259 -8.65 -19.55 11.97
C LYS A 259 -9.43 -19.90 10.69
N ILE A 260 -9.84 -18.90 9.92
CA ILE A 260 -10.49 -19.09 8.62
C ILE A 260 -9.56 -19.85 7.67
N GLY A 261 -8.28 -19.45 7.60
CA GLY A 261 -7.26 -20.15 6.81
C GLY A 261 -7.17 -21.63 7.18
N ALA A 262 -6.96 -21.95 8.45
CA ALA A 262 -6.86 -23.33 8.92
C ALA A 262 -8.13 -24.16 8.63
N CYS A 263 -9.32 -23.57 8.76
CA CYS A 263 -10.58 -24.24 8.43
C CYS A 263 -10.74 -24.47 6.92
N SER A 264 -10.36 -23.49 6.10
CA SER A 264 -10.38 -23.57 4.64
C SER A 264 -9.41 -24.65 4.15
N ASP A 265 -8.20 -24.71 4.70
CA ASP A 265 -7.19 -25.72 4.36
C ASP A 265 -7.72 -27.13 4.61
N ARG A 266 -8.36 -27.38 5.76
CA ARG A 266 -8.95 -28.69 6.06
C ARG A 266 -10.08 -29.06 5.10
N ARG A 267 -10.91 -28.09 4.69
CA ARG A 267 -11.96 -28.31 3.68
C ARG A 267 -11.36 -28.63 2.31
N ILE A 268 -10.32 -27.91 1.90
CA ILE A 268 -9.63 -28.13 0.61
C ILE A 268 -8.95 -29.50 0.59
N GLN A 269 -8.29 -29.89 1.69
CA GLN A 269 -7.70 -31.21 1.83
C GLN A 269 -8.75 -32.33 1.67
N LEU A 270 -9.87 -32.25 2.39
CA LEU A 270 -10.96 -33.21 2.25
C LEU A 270 -11.52 -33.26 0.82
N MET A 271 -11.71 -32.10 0.18
CA MET A 271 -12.16 -32.04 -1.21
C MET A 271 -11.16 -32.72 -2.16
N SER A 272 -9.85 -32.57 -1.92
CA SER A 272 -8.81 -33.25 -2.70
C SER A 272 -8.88 -34.77 -2.54
N GLU A 273 -9.04 -35.27 -1.31
CA GLU A 273 -9.23 -36.70 -1.03
C GLU A 273 -10.48 -37.27 -1.72
N ILE A 274 -11.60 -36.53 -1.71
CA ILE A 274 -12.84 -36.91 -2.40
C ILE A 274 -12.62 -37.02 -3.92
N ILE A 275 -11.92 -36.07 -4.53
CA ILE A 275 -11.65 -36.09 -5.98
C ILE A 275 -10.80 -37.30 -6.36
N ILE A 276 -9.77 -37.61 -5.54
CA ILE A 276 -8.93 -38.80 -5.74
C ILE A 276 -9.77 -40.08 -5.61
N ALA A 277 -10.69 -40.15 -4.65
CA ALA A 277 -11.54 -41.31 -4.39
C ALA A 277 -12.86 -41.35 -5.20
N MET A 278 -13.06 -40.44 -6.16
CA MET A 278 -14.37 -40.18 -6.78
C MET A 278 -15.02 -41.43 -7.39
N ARG A 279 -14.22 -42.30 -8.01
CA ARG A 279 -14.72 -43.56 -8.62
C ARG A 279 -15.28 -44.52 -7.56
N VAL A 280 -14.60 -44.67 -6.42
CA VAL A 280 -15.04 -45.55 -5.32
C VAL A 280 -16.30 -44.98 -4.67
N ILE A 281 -16.34 -43.67 -4.44
CA ILE A 281 -17.49 -42.97 -3.86
C ILE A 281 -18.74 -43.17 -4.73
N LYS A 282 -18.60 -43.03 -6.06
CA LYS A 282 -19.69 -43.27 -7.03
C LYS A 282 -20.15 -44.72 -7.07
N MET A 283 -19.21 -45.66 -7.04
CA MET A 283 -19.50 -47.10 -7.06
C MET A 283 -20.33 -47.54 -5.84
N HIS A 284 -20.14 -46.88 -4.69
CA HIS A 284 -20.83 -47.18 -3.44
C HIS A 284 -21.97 -46.21 -3.12
N CYS A 285 -22.30 -45.27 -4.02
CA CYS A 285 -23.31 -44.23 -3.82
C CYS A 285 -23.10 -43.41 -2.52
N TRP A 286 -21.85 -43.12 -2.16
CA TRP A 286 -21.48 -42.40 -0.93
C TRP A 286 -21.50 -40.87 -1.06
N GLU A 287 -22.09 -40.31 -2.11
CA GLU A 287 -22.04 -38.87 -2.37
C GLU A 287 -22.71 -38.06 -1.26
N GLN A 288 -23.86 -38.51 -0.76
CA GLN A 288 -24.62 -37.80 0.28
C GLN A 288 -23.85 -37.70 1.61
N PRO A 289 -23.27 -38.79 2.15
CA PRO A 289 -22.39 -38.72 3.32
C PRO A 289 -21.22 -37.73 3.17
N PHE A 290 -20.48 -37.81 2.05
CA PHE A 290 -19.34 -36.91 1.81
C PHE A 290 -19.77 -35.46 1.61
N GLN A 291 -20.91 -35.23 0.95
CA GLN A 291 -21.51 -33.90 0.83
C GLN A 291 -21.84 -33.32 2.21
N HIS A 292 -22.43 -34.13 3.10
CA HIS A 292 -22.74 -33.68 4.46
C HIS A 292 -21.47 -33.30 5.23
N LEU A 293 -20.41 -34.12 5.14
CA LEU A 293 -19.13 -33.86 5.78
C LEU A 293 -18.50 -32.53 5.32
N VAL A 294 -18.48 -32.28 4.01
CA VAL A 294 -17.99 -31.01 3.43
C VAL A 294 -18.88 -29.84 3.87
N SER A 295 -20.21 -30.02 3.91
CA SER A 295 -21.14 -28.98 4.34
C SER A 295 -20.92 -28.58 5.80
N LYS A 296 -20.59 -29.52 6.69
CA LYS A 296 -20.29 -29.26 8.11
C LYS A 296 -19.04 -28.40 8.27
N LEU A 297 -17.98 -28.71 7.53
CA LEU A 297 -16.77 -27.88 7.48
C LEU A 297 -17.09 -26.48 6.94
N ARG A 298 -17.86 -26.40 5.84
CA ARG A 298 -18.24 -25.12 5.24
C ARG A 298 -19.09 -24.24 6.16
N ARG A 299 -20.00 -24.81 6.96
CA ARG A 299 -20.79 -24.05 7.95
C ARG A 299 -19.90 -23.43 9.02
N SER A 300 -18.91 -24.18 9.51
CA SER A 300 -17.94 -23.71 10.50
C SER A 300 -17.05 -22.59 9.94
N GLU A 301 -16.57 -22.77 8.70
CA GLU A 301 -15.83 -21.76 7.95
C GLU A 301 -16.66 -20.49 7.76
N MET A 302 -17.92 -20.62 7.33
CA MET A 302 -18.82 -19.50 7.07
C MET A 302 -19.16 -18.71 8.35
N ALA A 303 -19.30 -19.38 9.50
CA ALA A 303 -19.53 -18.70 10.77
C ALA A 303 -18.36 -17.79 11.13
N LEU A 304 -17.11 -18.25 10.92
CA LEU A 304 -15.91 -17.44 11.13
C LEU A 304 -15.82 -16.28 10.12
N ILE A 305 -16.12 -16.53 8.84
CA ILE A 305 -16.13 -15.50 7.80
C ILE A 305 -17.15 -14.40 8.14
N ARG A 306 -18.35 -14.76 8.58
CA ARG A 306 -19.38 -13.77 8.99
C ARG A 306 -18.90 -12.93 10.16
N TRP A 307 -18.31 -13.54 11.17
CA TRP A 307 -17.73 -12.82 12.31
C TRP A 307 -16.59 -11.88 11.88
N SER A 308 -15.71 -12.36 11.00
CA SER A 308 -14.65 -11.52 10.42
C SER A 308 -15.22 -10.34 9.63
N GLY A 309 -16.27 -10.57 8.84
CA GLY A 309 -16.95 -9.50 8.10
C GLY A 309 -17.56 -8.45 9.02
N PHE A 310 -18.19 -8.89 10.12
CA PHE A 310 -18.72 -7.99 11.14
C PHE A 310 -17.61 -7.12 11.77
N VAL A 311 -16.49 -7.73 12.16
CA VAL A 311 -15.34 -6.98 12.73
C VAL A 311 -14.82 -5.93 11.75
N ILE A 312 -14.64 -6.28 10.47
CA ILE A 312 -14.21 -5.33 9.43
C ILE A 312 -15.22 -4.19 9.27
N SER A 313 -16.53 -4.51 9.25
CA SER A 313 -17.57 -3.48 9.13
C SER A 313 -17.57 -2.51 10.31
N VAL A 314 -17.32 -3.01 11.53
CA VAL A 314 -17.16 -2.16 12.72
C VAL A 314 -15.91 -1.28 12.60
N GLU A 315 -14.79 -1.84 12.18
CA GLU A 315 -13.53 -1.10 11.96
C GLU A 315 -13.71 0.04 10.94
N SER A 316 -14.29 -0.25 9.77
CA SER A 316 -14.59 0.77 8.75
C SER A 316 -15.63 1.80 9.25
N GLY A 317 -16.61 1.37 10.03
CA GLY A 317 -17.59 2.28 10.65
C GLY A 317 -16.92 3.28 11.61
N ILE A 318 -15.98 2.81 12.43
CA ILE A 318 -15.20 3.67 13.33
C ILE A 318 -14.38 4.68 12.53
N GLU A 319 -13.73 4.25 11.44
CA GLU A 319 -12.95 5.15 10.58
C GLU A 319 -13.80 6.31 10.05
N ILE A 320 -14.98 6.02 9.49
CA ILE A 320 -15.92 7.01 8.95
C ILE A 320 -16.39 8.00 10.03
N VAL A 321 -16.63 7.52 11.25
CA VAL A 321 -17.20 8.33 12.34
C VAL A 321 -16.13 9.09 13.15
N SER A 322 -14.88 8.61 13.14
CA SER A 322 -13.78 9.13 13.97
C SER A 322 -13.55 10.64 13.84
N ALA A 323 -13.51 11.16 12.61
CA ALA A 323 -13.29 12.59 12.35
C ALA A 323 -14.45 13.44 12.90
N ARG A 324 -15.69 12.94 12.80
CA ARG A 324 -16.89 13.63 13.29
C ARG A 324 -16.95 13.65 14.82
N LEU A 325 -16.58 12.55 15.48
CA LEU A 325 -16.49 12.48 16.94
C LEU A 325 -15.40 13.42 17.47
N SER A 326 -14.26 13.47 16.80
CA SER A 326 -13.15 14.36 17.17
C SER A 326 -13.57 15.82 17.03
N LEU A 327 -14.25 16.18 15.94
CA LEU A 327 -14.81 17.51 15.74
C LEU A 327 -15.86 17.86 16.82
N LEU A 328 -16.79 16.94 17.11
CA LEU A 328 -17.82 17.14 18.13
C LEU A 328 -17.19 17.42 19.51
N ALA A 329 -16.17 16.66 19.90
CA ALA A 329 -15.46 16.87 21.16
C ALA A 329 -14.79 18.25 21.23
N VAL A 330 -14.18 18.70 20.12
CA VAL A 330 -13.61 20.05 20.03
C VAL A 330 -14.68 21.12 20.17
N VAL A 331 -15.82 20.98 19.49
CA VAL A 331 -16.93 21.96 19.56
C VAL A 331 -17.52 22.04 20.97
N ILE A 332 -17.74 20.90 21.64
CA ILE A 332 -18.20 20.87 23.04
C ILE A 332 -17.20 21.57 23.96
N ALA A 333 -15.91 21.33 23.77
CA ALA A 333 -14.87 21.98 24.55
C ALA A 333 -14.82 23.50 24.30
N LEU A 334 -15.02 23.95 23.06
CA LEU A 334 -15.11 25.37 22.73
C LEU A 334 -16.31 26.04 23.41
N TRP A 335 -17.47 25.39 23.38
CA TRP A 335 -18.68 25.86 24.04
C TRP A 335 -18.49 25.96 25.56
N TYR A 336 -17.90 24.94 26.19
CA TYR A 336 -17.63 24.94 27.64
C TYR A 336 -16.64 26.04 28.06
N ASN A 337 -15.65 26.35 27.23
CA ASN A 337 -14.68 27.41 27.49
C ASN A 337 -15.20 28.83 27.16
N GLY A 338 -16.44 28.97 26.68
CA GLY A 338 -17.06 30.26 26.36
C GLY A 338 -16.43 30.98 25.16
N ILE A 339 -15.82 30.25 24.22
CA ILE A 339 -15.11 30.81 23.05
C ILE A 339 -16.03 30.90 21.81
N THR A 340 -17.31 30.61 21.94
CA THR A 340 -18.31 30.69 20.84
C THR A 340 -19.46 31.62 21.17
#